data_AF-A0A8C1I6S2-F1
#
_entry.id   AF-A0A8C1I6S2-F1
#
_cell.length_a   1.000
_cell.length_b   1.000
_cell.length_c   1.000
_cell.angle_alpha   90.00
_cell.angle_beta   90.00
_cell.angle_gamma   90.00
#
_symmetry.space_group_name_H-M   'P 1'
#
loop_
_entity.id
_entity.type
_entity.pdbx_description
1 polymer ?
#
loop_
_entity_poly.entity_id
_entity_poly.type
_entity_poly.pdbx_seq_one_letter_code
_entity_poly.pdbx_strand_id
1 'polypeptide(L)'
;MTSYTWILLILASLVATRAQEAQAFVTLATTDAYSMGCLVVGKSLRRHGTSRKLVAMVSPNVSRASRLALEDVFDEVVVVDVLDSRDKTHLTLLRRPELGVTFTKLHCWTLTQYSKCVFLDADTLVLCNVDELFEYEELSAAPDPGWPDCFNSGVFVFRPSLNTHTQILEHAAQHGSFDGGDQGILNTFFSDWAVKDIRKHLPFVYNLTAAAVYTYLPAFQQYGHHAKIVHFLGGTKPWHLSYDPQAASESSLCDSSKNFPQFMNLWWVEYYSQRQLQFKKDEKNEDYSVQQSVSPQTHQTPSQSQKSSTEAHHREMMMPSLPLALDSLTISSSSSEESEESNILFDVLSDGETEETPAVSPPSEHTEPESTDDSATATGEAAAVVTEMDDLEHRRMWEEGRADYMGKDAFNNIMRKLDLFLD
;
A
#
# COMPACT_ATOMS: atom_id res chain seq x y z
N MET A 1 31.55 -52.99 -12.91
CA MET A 1 30.42 -52.03 -12.78
C MET A 1 30.32 -51.29 -14.10
N THR A 2 29.19 -51.46 -14.80
CA THR A 2 29.05 -51.18 -16.23
C THR A 2 28.85 -49.69 -16.51
N SER A 3 29.21 -49.24 -17.72
CA SER A 3 29.07 -47.85 -18.19
C SER A 3 27.68 -47.22 -17.97
N TYR A 4 26.65 -48.06 -17.84
CA TYR A 4 25.27 -47.66 -17.54
C TYR A 4 25.09 -47.09 -16.13
N THR A 5 25.85 -47.56 -15.14
CA THR A 5 25.75 -47.06 -13.76
C THR A 5 26.30 -45.63 -13.67
N TRP A 6 27.34 -45.30 -14.43
CA TRP A 6 27.89 -43.94 -14.52
C TRP A 6 26.97 -42.99 -15.27
N ILE A 7 26.34 -43.42 -16.37
CA ILE A 7 25.36 -42.61 -17.10
C ILE A 7 24.11 -42.35 -16.24
N LEU A 8 23.63 -43.34 -15.50
CA LEU A 8 22.51 -43.17 -14.57
C LEU A 8 22.85 -42.25 -13.40
N LEU A 9 24.08 -42.31 -12.86
CA LEU A 9 24.54 -41.39 -11.82
C LEU A 9 24.73 -39.96 -12.34
N ILE A 10 25.24 -39.80 -13.56
CA ILE A 10 25.38 -38.49 -14.21
C ILE A 10 24.01 -37.91 -14.58
N LEU A 11 23.07 -38.73 -15.08
CA LEU A 11 21.69 -38.30 -15.35
C LEU A 11 20.93 -38.01 -14.05
N ALA A 12 21.10 -38.81 -13.00
CA ALA A 12 20.51 -38.54 -11.68
C ALA A 12 21.12 -37.28 -11.06
N SER A 13 22.42 -37.05 -11.22
CA SER A 13 23.10 -35.82 -10.80
C SER A 13 22.66 -34.62 -11.65
N LEU A 14 22.44 -34.79 -12.96
CA LEU A 14 21.96 -33.76 -13.89
C LEU A 14 20.49 -33.40 -13.62
N VAL A 15 19.64 -34.39 -13.31
CA VAL A 15 18.24 -34.21 -12.90
C VAL A 15 18.18 -33.58 -11.50
N ALA A 16 19.03 -34.00 -10.56
CA ALA A 16 19.15 -33.38 -9.24
C ALA A 16 19.70 -31.95 -9.31
N THR A 17 20.60 -31.64 -10.25
CA THR A 17 21.08 -30.26 -10.50
C THR A 17 20.08 -29.39 -11.26
N ARG A 18 18.98 -29.97 -11.80
CA ARG A 18 17.97 -29.22 -12.59
C ARG A 18 16.68 -28.92 -11.83
N ALA A 19 16.44 -29.55 -10.69
CA ALA A 19 15.48 -29.05 -9.72
C ALA A 19 16.14 -27.92 -8.94
N GLN A 20 16.40 -26.80 -9.62
CA GLN A 20 16.66 -25.56 -8.90
C GLN A 20 15.40 -25.31 -8.08
N GLU A 21 15.52 -25.44 -6.76
CA GLU A 21 14.45 -25.21 -5.80
C GLU A 21 13.72 -23.92 -6.19
N ALA A 22 12.50 -24.04 -6.73
CA ALA A 22 11.79 -22.91 -7.28
C ALA A 22 11.50 -21.92 -6.15
N GLN A 23 11.83 -20.65 -6.35
CA GLN A 23 11.73 -19.59 -5.36
C GLN A 23 10.99 -18.41 -5.95
N ALA A 24 10.14 -17.75 -5.15
CA ALA A 24 9.31 -16.64 -5.62
C ALA A 24 9.15 -15.50 -4.61
N PHE A 25 9.00 -14.30 -5.13
CA PHE A 25 8.34 -13.21 -4.41
C PHE A 25 6.83 -13.35 -4.60
N VAL A 26 6.08 -13.13 -3.52
CA VAL A 26 4.61 -13.26 -3.48
C VAL A 26 4.02 -11.96 -2.96
N THR A 27 2.97 -11.48 -3.60
CA THR A 27 2.16 -10.33 -3.13
C THR A 27 0.67 -10.62 -3.29
N LEU A 28 -0.19 -9.79 -2.69
CA LEU A 28 -1.64 -9.99 -2.66
C LEU A 28 -2.40 -8.71 -3.04
N ALA A 29 -3.33 -8.82 -3.99
CA ALA A 29 -4.35 -7.81 -4.24
C ALA A 29 -5.74 -8.34 -3.90
N THR A 30 -6.42 -7.70 -2.95
CA THR A 30 -7.83 -8.00 -2.64
C THR A 30 -8.84 -7.05 -3.28
N THR A 31 -8.36 -5.98 -3.93
CA THR A 31 -9.18 -5.00 -4.66
C THR A 31 -8.37 -4.45 -5.84
N ASP A 32 -9.05 -3.75 -6.76
CA ASP A 32 -8.38 -3.09 -7.89
C ASP A 32 -7.38 -2.02 -7.43
N ALA A 33 -7.64 -1.32 -6.32
CA ALA A 33 -6.69 -0.36 -5.76
C ALA A 33 -5.38 -1.05 -5.31
N TYR A 34 -5.48 -2.19 -4.60
CA TYR A 34 -4.31 -2.96 -4.20
C TYR A 34 -3.60 -3.63 -5.39
N SER A 35 -4.29 -3.84 -6.53
CA SER A 35 -3.63 -4.28 -7.76
C SER A 35 -2.64 -3.25 -8.30
N MET A 36 -2.87 -1.95 -8.08
CA MET A 36 -1.90 -0.89 -8.41
C MET A 36 -0.62 -1.04 -7.59
N GLY A 37 -0.76 -1.32 -6.30
CA GLY A 37 0.37 -1.62 -5.40
C GLY A 37 1.17 -2.84 -5.86
N CYS A 38 0.48 -3.95 -6.15
CA CYS A 38 1.11 -5.16 -6.68
C CYS A 38 1.89 -4.88 -7.97
N LEU A 39 1.35 -4.07 -8.88
CA LEU A 39 2.08 -3.64 -10.09
C LEU A 39 3.39 -2.92 -9.75
N VAL A 40 3.40 -2.05 -8.75
CA VAL A 40 4.63 -1.36 -8.31
C VAL A 40 5.63 -2.33 -7.69
N VAL A 41 5.18 -3.24 -6.83
CA VAL A 41 6.04 -4.30 -6.26
C VAL A 41 6.67 -5.14 -7.37
N GLY A 42 5.85 -5.63 -8.30
CA GLY A 42 6.33 -6.44 -9.42
C GLY A 42 7.31 -5.68 -10.32
N LYS A 43 6.98 -4.44 -10.71
CA LYS A 43 7.85 -3.61 -11.56
C LYS A 43 9.17 -3.27 -10.89
N SER A 44 9.16 -2.88 -9.62
CA SER A 44 10.38 -2.57 -8.88
C SER A 44 11.30 -3.78 -8.74
N LEU A 45 10.75 -4.97 -8.44
CA LEU A 45 11.52 -6.22 -8.42
C LEU A 45 12.16 -6.53 -9.78
N ARG A 46 11.39 -6.40 -10.87
CA ARG A 46 11.91 -6.61 -12.25
C ARG A 46 13.00 -5.59 -12.60
N ARG A 47 12.79 -4.32 -12.27
CA ARG A 47 13.73 -3.22 -12.51
C ARG A 47 15.07 -3.47 -11.82
N HIS A 48 15.03 -4.03 -10.61
CA HIS A 48 16.23 -4.39 -9.84
C HIS A 48 16.76 -5.79 -10.17
N GLY A 49 16.27 -6.41 -11.23
CA GLY A 49 16.85 -7.62 -11.81
C GLY A 49 16.74 -8.84 -10.91
N THR A 50 15.63 -9.01 -10.18
CA THR A 50 15.41 -10.26 -9.44
C THR A 50 15.50 -11.46 -10.38
N SER A 51 16.17 -12.50 -9.90
CA SER A 51 16.30 -13.79 -10.58
C SER A 51 15.20 -14.78 -10.18
N ARG A 52 14.30 -14.38 -9.28
CA ARG A 52 13.22 -15.22 -8.73
C ARG A 52 11.91 -15.01 -9.48
N LYS A 53 11.01 -15.96 -9.32
CA LYS A 53 9.66 -15.87 -9.87
C LYS A 53 8.83 -14.81 -9.14
N LEU A 54 7.89 -14.20 -9.83
CA LEU A 54 6.95 -13.25 -9.26
C LEU A 54 5.54 -13.83 -9.29
N VAL A 55 4.89 -13.90 -8.13
CA VAL A 55 3.52 -14.39 -7.98
C VAL A 55 2.63 -13.29 -7.41
N ALA A 56 1.52 -12.99 -8.09
CA ALA A 56 0.46 -12.14 -7.55
C ALA A 56 -0.74 -13.02 -7.19
N MET A 57 -1.08 -13.08 -5.90
CA MET A 57 -2.35 -13.63 -5.46
C MET A 57 -3.43 -12.57 -5.62
N VAL A 58 -4.60 -12.95 -6.14
CA VAL A 58 -5.74 -12.04 -6.33
C VAL A 58 -7.03 -12.68 -5.84
N SER A 59 -7.91 -11.91 -5.19
CA SER A 59 -9.25 -12.41 -4.86
C SER A 59 -10.21 -12.30 -6.07
N PRO A 60 -11.34 -13.04 -6.06
CA PRO A 60 -12.28 -13.09 -7.18
C PRO A 60 -12.93 -11.74 -7.55
N ASN A 61 -12.91 -10.76 -6.65
CA ASN A 61 -13.45 -9.41 -6.86
C ASN A 61 -12.50 -8.46 -7.62
N VAL A 62 -11.21 -8.81 -7.79
CA VAL A 62 -10.28 -8.01 -8.62
C VAL A 62 -10.71 -8.13 -10.07
N SER A 63 -10.87 -6.98 -10.75
CA SER A 63 -11.38 -6.92 -12.12
C SER A 63 -10.48 -7.62 -13.12
N ARG A 64 -11.06 -8.07 -14.23
CA ARG A 64 -10.30 -8.71 -15.32
C ARG A 64 -9.23 -7.77 -15.87
N ALA A 65 -9.51 -6.47 -15.97
CA ALA A 65 -8.54 -5.49 -16.46
C ALA A 65 -7.31 -5.41 -15.56
N SER A 66 -7.51 -5.35 -14.24
CA SER A 66 -6.42 -5.38 -13.25
C SER A 66 -5.64 -6.69 -13.30
N ARG A 67 -6.31 -7.85 -13.44
CA ARG A 67 -5.62 -9.15 -13.58
C ARG A 67 -4.75 -9.22 -14.83
N LEU A 68 -5.25 -8.78 -15.98
CA LEU A 68 -4.49 -8.72 -17.22
C LEU A 68 -3.24 -7.82 -17.07
N ALA A 69 -3.36 -6.69 -16.41
CA ALA A 69 -2.21 -5.83 -16.14
C ALA A 69 -1.16 -6.52 -15.23
N LEU A 70 -1.59 -7.32 -14.26
CA LEU A 70 -0.69 -8.12 -13.43
C LEU A 70 0.00 -9.23 -14.23
N GLU A 71 -0.72 -9.90 -15.14
CA GLU A 71 -0.16 -10.94 -16.03
C GLU A 71 0.98 -10.41 -16.93
N ASP A 72 1.02 -9.11 -17.23
CA ASP A 72 2.12 -8.49 -17.98
C ASP A 72 3.43 -8.35 -17.18
N VAL A 73 3.38 -8.45 -15.85
CA VAL A 73 4.52 -8.20 -14.94
C VAL A 73 4.93 -9.46 -14.17
N PHE A 74 3.94 -10.21 -13.71
CA PHE A 74 4.11 -11.39 -12.85
C PHE A 74 4.27 -12.66 -13.69
N ASP A 75 5.05 -13.63 -13.18
CA ASP A 75 5.15 -14.95 -13.82
C ASP A 75 3.85 -15.75 -13.63
N GLU A 76 3.18 -15.57 -12.49
CA GLU A 76 1.92 -16.23 -12.16
C GLU A 76 0.95 -15.25 -11.48
N VAL A 77 -0.31 -15.26 -11.92
CA VAL A 77 -1.42 -14.58 -11.25
C VAL A 77 -2.40 -15.64 -10.76
N VAL A 78 -2.46 -15.84 -9.44
CA VAL A 78 -3.21 -16.92 -8.81
C VAL A 78 -4.47 -16.36 -8.19
N VAL A 79 -5.63 -16.82 -8.66
CA VAL A 79 -6.93 -16.46 -8.05
C VAL A 79 -7.12 -17.31 -6.79
N VAL A 80 -7.31 -16.64 -5.66
CA VAL A 80 -7.52 -17.26 -4.35
C VAL A 80 -8.95 -16.99 -3.90
N ASP A 81 -9.80 -18.00 -4.00
CA ASP A 81 -11.19 -17.94 -3.54
C ASP A 81 -11.34 -18.59 -2.16
N VAL A 82 -11.35 -17.74 -1.13
CA VAL A 82 -11.58 -18.13 0.27
C VAL A 82 -12.98 -18.75 0.45
N LEU A 83 -13.96 -18.38 -0.37
CA LEU A 83 -15.35 -18.85 -0.21
C LEU A 83 -15.61 -20.23 -0.83
N ASP A 84 -14.82 -20.65 -1.84
CA ASP A 84 -14.96 -21.96 -2.50
C ASP A 84 -14.14 -23.08 -1.83
N SER A 85 -13.32 -22.73 -0.83
CA SER A 85 -12.58 -23.70 -0.03
C SER A 85 -13.57 -24.48 0.86
N ARG A 86 -14.02 -25.65 0.39
CA ARG A 86 -14.99 -26.57 1.03
C ARG A 86 -14.52 -27.19 2.37
N ASP A 87 -13.64 -26.52 3.09
CA ASP A 87 -13.05 -26.97 4.35
C ASP A 87 -13.91 -26.55 5.55
N LYS A 88 -14.04 -27.44 6.54
CA LYS A 88 -14.77 -27.19 7.80
C LYS A 88 -14.11 -26.10 8.63
N THR A 89 -12.78 -25.96 8.54
CA THR A 89 -12.05 -24.84 9.16
C THR A 89 -12.49 -23.52 8.55
N HIS A 90 -12.55 -23.42 7.22
CA HIS A 90 -13.07 -22.26 6.49
C HIS A 90 -14.50 -21.86 6.92
N LEU A 91 -15.39 -22.82 7.15
CA LEU A 91 -16.77 -22.53 7.60
C LEU A 91 -16.83 -21.87 8.99
N THR A 92 -15.93 -22.22 9.91
CA THR A 92 -15.79 -21.53 11.19
C THR A 92 -15.22 -20.12 11.00
N LEU A 93 -14.31 -19.95 10.04
CA LEU A 93 -13.69 -18.68 9.69
C LEU A 93 -14.64 -17.71 8.96
N LEU A 94 -15.62 -18.22 8.19
CA LEU A 94 -16.70 -17.41 7.60
C LEU A 94 -17.56 -16.69 8.65
N ARG A 95 -17.51 -17.11 9.93
CA ARG A 95 -18.15 -16.38 11.04
C ARG A 95 -17.36 -15.16 11.50
N ARG A 96 -16.18 -14.91 10.92
CA ARG A 96 -15.28 -13.78 11.18
C ARG A 96 -15.00 -12.99 9.90
N PRO A 97 -16.02 -12.33 9.31
CA PRO A 97 -15.89 -11.62 8.04
C PRO A 97 -14.81 -10.53 8.07
N GLU A 98 -14.48 -9.99 9.24
CA GLU A 98 -13.44 -8.98 9.43
C GLU A 98 -12.04 -9.48 9.04
N LEU A 99 -11.82 -10.80 9.04
CA LEU A 99 -10.52 -11.43 8.73
C LEU A 99 -10.38 -11.89 7.26
N GLY A 100 -11.31 -11.52 6.37
CA GLY A 100 -11.33 -12.04 4.99
C GLY A 100 -10.02 -11.79 4.21
N VAL A 101 -9.45 -10.59 4.34
CA VAL A 101 -8.17 -10.24 3.71
C VAL A 101 -7.02 -11.04 4.30
N THR A 102 -6.98 -11.15 5.63
CA THR A 102 -5.99 -11.95 6.38
C THR A 102 -5.97 -13.39 5.92
N PHE A 103 -7.14 -14.05 5.82
CA PHE A 103 -7.19 -15.45 5.36
C PHE A 103 -6.78 -15.60 3.89
N THR A 104 -7.08 -14.62 3.05
CA THR A 104 -6.60 -14.63 1.66
C THR A 104 -5.06 -14.57 1.62
N LYS A 105 -4.43 -13.77 2.48
CA LYS A 105 -2.96 -13.69 2.60
C LYS A 105 -2.33 -15.01 3.04
N LEU A 106 -2.92 -15.69 4.02
CA LEU A 106 -2.40 -16.97 4.53
C LEU A 106 -2.33 -18.08 3.46
N HIS A 107 -3.12 -17.98 2.39
CA HIS A 107 -3.02 -18.92 1.26
C HIS A 107 -1.66 -18.87 0.55
N CYS A 108 -0.78 -17.90 0.83
CA CYS A 108 0.58 -17.91 0.31
C CYS A 108 1.34 -19.19 0.71
N TRP A 109 1.03 -19.80 1.87
CA TRP A 109 1.57 -21.11 2.27
C TRP A 109 1.09 -22.28 1.42
N THR A 110 0.05 -22.11 0.60
CA THR A 110 -0.45 -23.19 -0.29
C THR A 110 0.32 -23.30 -1.60
N LEU A 111 1.21 -22.34 -1.90
CA LEU A 111 2.01 -22.26 -3.13
C LEU A 111 3.17 -23.28 -3.13
N THR A 112 2.85 -24.55 -2.95
CA THR A 112 3.78 -25.68 -2.76
C THR A 112 4.59 -26.06 -4.00
N GLN A 113 4.34 -25.40 -5.15
CA GLN A 113 5.27 -25.45 -6.28
C GLN A 113 6.59 -24.71 -6.00
N TYR A 114 6.64 -23.90 -4.95
CA TYR A 114 7.83 -23.18 -4.49
C TYR A 114 8.39 -23.75 -3.19
N SER A 115 9.71 -23.80 -3.10
CA SER A 115 10.49 -24.27 -1.95
C SER A 115 10.63 -23.25 -0.83
N LYS A 116 10.68 -21.96 -1.20
CA LYS A 116 10.84 -20.81 -0.31
C LYS A 116 10.30 -19.58 -1.03
N CYS A 117 9.60 -18.74 -0.29
CA CYS A 117 9.03 -17.51 -0.81
C CYS A 117 9.35 -16.33 0.10
N VAL A 118 9.36 -15.14 -0.49
CA VAL A 118 9.36 -13.87 0.23
C VAL A 118 8.03 -13.19 -0.04
N PHE A 119 7.24 -12.98 1.01
CA PHE A 119 6.00 -12.23 0.91
C PHE A 119 6.29 -10.73 1.03
N LEU A 120 5.63 -9.93 0.19
CA LEU A 120 5.64 -8.47 0.20
C LEU A 120 4.19 -7.96 0.12
N ASP A 121 3.74 -7.18 1.11
CA ASP A 121 2.46 -6.47 1.00
C ASP A 121 2.46 -5.50 -0.20
N ALA A 122 1.29 -5.27 -0.80
CA ALA A 122 1.16 -4.48 -2.03
C ALA A 122 1.49 -2.99 -1.84
N ASP A 123 1.51 -2.51 -0.61
CA ASP A 123 1.93 -1.16 -0.21
C ASP A 123 3.41 -1.10 0.20
N THR A 124 4.23 -1.99 -0.37
CA THR A 124 5.69 -1.92 -0.31
C THR A 124 6.29 -1.40 -1.61
N LEU A 125 7.53 -0.89 -1.55
CA LEU A 125 8.33 -0.48 -2.70
C LEU A 125 9.76 -0.98 -2.54
N VAL A 126 10.25 -1.72 -3.54
CA VAL A 126 11.61 -2.24 -3.58
C VAL A 126 12.54 -1.21 -4.22
N LEU A 127 13.66 -0.89 -3.56
CA LEU A 127 14.61 0.15 -3.98
C LEU A 127 15.93 -0.42 -4.53
N CYS A 128 16.20 -1.70 -4.32
CA CYS A 128 17.36 -2.40 -4.85
C CYS A 128 17.08 -3.91 -4.99
N ASN A 129 18.02 -4.69 -5.51
CA ASN A 129 17.88 -6.15 -5.50
C ASN A 129 17.89 -6.64 -4.04
N VAL A 130 17.02 -7.61 -3.75
CA VAL A 130 16.83 -8.19 -2.41
C VAL A 130 16.75 -9.73 -2.48
N ASP A 131 17.34 -10.34 -3.52
CA ASP A 131 17.34 -11.81 -3.69
C ASP A 131 18.10 -12.52 -2.55
N GLU A 132 18.96 -11.82 -1.81
CA GLU A 132 19.61 -12.37 -0.61
C GLU A 132 18.62 -12.71 0.51
N LEU A 133 17.38 -12.20 0.47
CA LEU A 133 16.33 -12.61 1.42
C LEU A 133 16.04 -14.12 1.36
N PHE A 134 16.32 -14.80 0.24
CA PHE A 134 16.13 -16.25 0.12
C PHE A 134 17.20 -17.07 0.87
N GLU A 135 18.24 -16.44 1.41
CA GLU A 135 19.22 -17.07 2.30
C GLU A 135 18.65 -17.29 3.71
N TYR A 136 17.59 -16.57 4.08
CA TYR A 136 16.92 -16.65 5.37
C TYR A 136 15.94 -17.83 5.45
N GLU A 137 15.64 -18.27 6.67
CA GLU A 137 14.78 -19.43 6.95
C GLU A 137 13.40 -19.02 7.47
N GLU A 138 12.41 -19.92 7.44
CA GLU A 138 11.08 -19.62 7.99
C GLU A 138 11.09 -19.55 9.53
N LEU A 139 10.38 -18.63 10.18
CA LEU A 139 9.82 -17.38 9.67
C LEU A 139 10.86 -16.28 9.91
N SER A 140 11.32 -15.58 8.87
CA SER A 140 12.18 -14.40 9.03
C SER A 140 11.44 -13.15 8.62
N ALA A 141 11.42 -12.13 9.48
CA ALA A 141 10.71 -10.87 9.27
C ALA A 141 11.46 -9.73 9.98
N ALA A 142 11.13 -8.49 9.66
CA ALA A 142 11.70 -7.32 10.33
C ALA A 142 10.87 -6.95 11.56
N PRO A 143 11.47 -6.34 12.61
CA PRO A 143 10.73 -5.86 13.77
C PRO A 143 9.70 -4.80 13.39
N ASP A 144 8.56 -4.82 14.06
CA ASP A 144 7.57 -3.76 14.00
C ASP A 144 8.04 -2.53 14.79
N PRO A 145 7.93 -1.31 14.24
CA PRO A 145 8.40 -0.11 14.93
C PRO A 145 7.53 0.30 16.12
N GLY A 146 6.27 -0.17 16.20
CA GLY A 146 5.38 0.11 17.32
C GLY A 146 5.70 -0.76 18.53
N TRP A 147 5.73 -2.08 18.32
CA TRP A 147 6.09 -3.06 19.35
C TRP A 147 7.20 -3.99 18.85
N PRO A 148 8.49 -3.74 19.16
CA PRO A 148 9.62 -4.41 18.50
C PRO A 148 9.80 -5.90 18.83
N ASP A 149 9.13 -6.41 19.85
CA ASP A 149 9.05 -7.86 20.11
C ASP A 149 8.04 -8.57 19.18
N CYS A 150 7.25 -7.80 18.43
CA CYS A 150 6.48 -8.30 17.30
C CYS A 150 7.24 -8.02 16.01
N PHE A 151 7.16 -8.94 15.06
CA PHE A 151 7.59 -8.67 13.70
C PHE A 151 6.47 -8.02 12.89
N ASN A 152 6.85 -7.19 11.92
CA ASN A 152 5.93 -6.64 10.94
C ASN A 152 5.66 -7.66 9.83
N SER A 153 4.40 -7.97 9.54
CA SER A 153 4.03 -8.99 8.55
C SER A 153 4.01 -8.50 7.09
N GLY A 154 4.43 -7.25 6.84
CA GLY A 154 4.49 -6.70 5.49
C GLY A 154 5.60 -7.29 4.62
N VAL A 155 6.68 -7.77 5.25
CA VAL A 155 7.79 -8.45 4.56
C VAL A 155 8.24 -9.62 5.40
N PHE A 156 8.13 -10.84 4.86
CA PHE A 156 8.63 -12.03 5.54
C PHE A 156 9.04 -13.16 4.59
N VAL A 157 9.98 -13.99 5.06
CA VAL A 157 10.49 -15.18 4.38
C VAL A 157 9.83 -16.41 4.99
N PHE A 158 9.26 -17.27 4.14
CA PHE A 158 8.52 -18.45 4.55
C PHE A 158 8.72 -19.64 3.60
N ARG A 159 8.26 -20.82 4.03
CA ARG A 159 8.25 -22.05 3.23
C ARG A 159 6.81 -22.49 2.97
N PRO A 160 6.34 -22.44 1.72
CA PRO A 160 5.03 -22.98 1.38
C PRO A 160 4.88 -24.43 1.84
N SER A 161 3.80 -24.70 2.58
CA SER A 161 3.50 -25.98 3.22
C SER A 161 2.01 -26.02 3.55
N LEU A 162 1.29 -27.00 2.98
CA LEU A 162 -0.12 -27.21 3.31
C LEU A 162 -0.30 -27.52 4.80
N ASN A 163 0.65 -28.21 5.42
CA ASN A 163 0.61 -28.49 6.86
C ASN A 163 0.73 -27.21 7.68
N THR A 164 1.69 -26.32 7.33
CA THR A 164 1.85 -25.04 8.03
C THR A 164 0.61 -24.16 7.83
N HIS A 165 0.06 -24.12 6.61
CA HIS A 165 -1.19 -23.42 6.31
C HIS A 165 -2.35 -23.90 7.21
N THR A 166 -2.59 -25.21 7.28
CA THR A 166 -3.64 -25.78 8.14
C THR A 166 -3.42 -25.43 9.61
N GLN A 167 -2.19 -25.52 10.11
CA GLN A 167 -1.87 -25.17 11.49
C GLN A 167 -2.11 -23.69 11.79
N ILE A 168 -1.77 -22.77 10.87
CA ILE A 168 -2.05 -21.34 11.05
C ILE A 168 -3.56 -21.10 11.06
N LEU A 169 -4.33 -21.74 10.17
CA LEU A 169 -5.79 -21.60 10.14
C LEU A 169 -6.46 -22.14 11.41
N GLU A 170 -6.01 -23.30 11.91
CA GLU A 170 -6.48 -23.87 13.17
C GLU A 170 -6.16 -22.94 14.36
N HIS A 171 -4.94 -22.39 14.39
CA HIS A 171 -4.52 -21.43 15.40
C HIS A 171 -5.37 -20.16 15.36
N ALA A 172 -5.63 -19.60 14.17
CA ALA A 172 -6.50 -18.45 13.96
C ALA A 172 -7.95 -18.72 14.39
N ALA A 173 -8.46 -19.93 14.13
CA ALA A 173 -9.81 -20.32 14.54
C ALA A 173 -9.95 -20.44 16.07
N GLN A 174 -8.88 -20.85 16.76
CA GLN A 174 -8.86 -21.03 18.21
C GLN A 174 -8.58 -19.73 18.98
N HIS A 175 -7.61 -18.93 18.52
CA HIS A 175 -7.08 -17.78 19.26
C HIS A 175 -7.45 -16.44 18.63
N GLY A 176 -7.87 -16.44 17.36
CA GLY A 176 -8.11 -15.22 16.61
C GLY A 176 -6.83 -14.45 16.30
N SER A 177 -7.01 -13.15 16.05
CA SER A 177 -5.92 -12.18 15.92
C SER A 177 -6.10 -11.08 16.96
N PHE A 178 -5.02 -10.74 17.68
CA PHE A 178 -5.09 -9.69 18.70
C PHE A 178 -5.21 -8.27 18.11
N ASP A 179 -4.79 -8.07 16.85
CA ASP A 179 -4.86 -6.80 16.13
C ASP A 179 -5.95 -6.80 15.04
N GLY A 180 -6.72 -7.89 14.93
CA GLY A 180 -7.72 -8.06 13.88
C GLY A 180 -7.15 -8.26 12.47
N GLY A 181 -5.83 -8.38 12.31
CA GLY A 181 -5.14 -8.56 11.02
C GLY A 181 -4.33 -9.84 10.94
N ASP A 182 -3.56 -10.00 9.87
CA ASP A 182 -2.65 -11.15 9.72
C ASP A 182 -1.43 -11.07 10.64
N GLN A 183 -0.96 -9.87 10.96
CA GLN A 183 0.21 -9.67 11.82
C GLN A 183 0.00 -10.29 13.21
N GLY A 184 -1.17 -10.11 13.82
CA GLY A 184 -1.45 -10.72 15.13
C GLY A 184 -1.54 -12.25 15.10
N ILE A 185 -2.11 -12.83 14.06
CA ILE A 185 -2.14 -14.29 13.87
C ILE A 185 -0.72 -14.83 13.72
N LEU A 186 0.07 -14.22 12.82
CA LEU A 186 1.40 -14.68 12.52
C LEU A 186 2.35 -14.52 13.71
N ASN A 187 2.26 -13.42 14.47
CA ASN A 187 3.08 -13.24 15.68
C ASN A 187 2.72 -14.22 16.78
N THR A 188 1.44 -14.55 16.96
CA THR A 188 1.05 -15.55 17.99
C THR A 188 1.40 -16.98 17.57
N PHE A 189 1.33 -17.29 16.26
CA PHE A 189 1.74 -18.59 15.73
C PHE A 189 3.26 -18.79 15.76
N PHE A 190 4.03 -17.80 15.28
CA PHE A 190 5.50 -17.77 15.33
C PHE A 190 6.01 -17.00 16.55
N SER A 191 5.44 -17.31 17.73
CA SER A 191 5.64 -16.57 18.98
C SER A 191 7.06 -16.62 19.56
N ASP A 192 7.91 -17.51 19.06
CA ASP A 192 9.31 -17.60 19.47
C ASP A 192 10.25 -16.69 18.64
N TRP A 193 9.73 -15.95 17.64
CA TRP A 193 10.52 -15.10 16.74
C TRP A 193 11.41 -14.10 17.51
N ALA A 194 10.86 -13.42 18.52
CA ALA A 194 11.54 -12.35 19.24
C ALA A 194 12.80 -12.82 19.99
N VAL A 195 12.82 -14.09 20.45
CA VAL A 195 13.80 -14.57 21.43
C VAL A 195 14.68 -15.71 20.94
N LYS A 196 14.29 -16.43 19.89
CA LYS A 196 14.92 -17.72 19.56
C LYS A 196 16.17 -17.64 18.69
N ASP A 197 16.12 -16.89 17.59
CA ASP A 197 17.21 -16.87 16.60
C ASP A 197 17.33 -15.51 15.92
N ILE A 198 18.41 -14.79 16.21
CA ILE A 198 18.71 -13.48 15.62
C ILE A 198 18.79 -13.53 14.09
N ARG A 199 19.12 -14.68 13.50
CA ARG A 199 19.17 -14.82 12.03
C ARG A 199 17.79 -14.74 11.39
N LYS A 200 16.71 -14.82 12.17
CA LYS A 200 15.33 -14.62 11.70
C LYS A 200 14.85 -13.18 11.80
N HIS A 201 15.67 -12.30 12.38
CA HIS A 201 15.40 -10.87 12.45
C HIS A 201 15.98 -10.22 11.19
N LEU A 202 15.12 -9.96 10.21
CA LEU A 202 15.53 -9.18 9.05
C LEU A 202 15.93 -7.78 9.51
N PRO A 203 17.04 -7.22 9.01
CA PRO A 203 17.38 -5.83 9.25
C PRO A 203 16.22 -4.90 8.86
N PHE A 204 15.96 -3.87 9.66
CA PHE A 204 14.82 -2.96 9.48
C PHE A 204 14.75 -2.32 8.09
N VAL A 205 15.88 -2.18 7.39
CA VAL A 205 15.95 -1.67 6.01
C VAL A 205 15.25 -2.55 4.97
N TYR A 206 14.95 -3.82 5.27
CA TYR A 206 14.16 -4.71 4.44
C TYR A 206 12.64 -4.58 4.66
N ASN A 207 12.21 -3.76 5.61
CA ASN A 207 10.80 -3.43 5.81
C ASN A 207 10.71 -2.04 6.48
N LEU A 208 11.34 -1.04 5.85
CA LEU A 208 11.43 0.29 6.43
C LEU A 208 10.04 0.93 6.39
N THR A 209 9.39 1.03 7.54
CA THR A 209 8.13 1.74 7.67
C THR A 209 8.31 3.22 7.36
N ALA A 210 7.54 3.76 6.41
CA ALA A 210 7.63 5.15 6.01
C ALA A 210 7.31 6.13 7.17
N ALA A 211 6.50 5.71 8.15
CA ALA A 211 6.24 6.46 9.39
C ALA A 211 7.50 6.59 10.27
N ALA A 212 8.44 5.62 10.22
CA ALA A 212 9.68 5.66 10.99
C ALA A 212 10.62 6.80 10.56
N VAL A 213 10.45 7.30 9.33
CA VAL A 213 11.13 8.50 8.81
C VAL A 213 10.82 9.71 9.70
N TYR A 214 9.58 9.79 10.22
CA TYR A 214 9.13 10.87 11.09
C TYR A 214 9.41 10.58 12.56
N THR A 215 9.09 9.37 13.05
CA THR A 215 9.13 9.07 14.50
C THR A 215 10.54 9.00 15.08
N TYR A 216 11.54 8.58 14.30
CA TYR A 216 12.95 8.57 14.71
C TYR A 216 13.86 9.14 13.63
N LEU A 217 13.65 10.42 13.31
CA LEU A 217 14.38 11.13 12.25
C LEU A 217 15.92 11.02 12.37
N PRO A 218 16.57 11.14 13.56
CA PRO A 218 18.03 10.97 13.65
C PRO A 218 18.53 9.58 13.20
N ALA A 219 17.82 8.52 13.56
CA ALA A 219 18.15 7.16 13.11
C ALA A 219 17.92 7.01 11.60
N PHE A 220 16.84 7.60 11.07
CA PHE A 220 16.60 7.62 9.63
C PHE A 220 17.69 8.40 8.88
N GLN A 221 18.15 9.56 9.36
CA GLN A 221 19.26 10.29 8.74
C GLN A 221 20.56 9.46 8.73
N GLN A 222 20.82 8.74 9.83
CA GLN A 222 22.02 7.92 9.96
C GLN A 222 21.98 6.62 9.14
N TYR A 223 20.81 5.96 9.02
CA TYR A 223 20.72 4.61 8.45
C TYR A 223 19.76 4.48 7.25
N GLY A 224 18.83 5.41 7.08
CA GLY A 224 17.76 5.36 6.08
C GLY A 224 18.24 5.37 4.64
N HIS A 225 19.45 5.85 4.36
CA HIS A 225 20.07 5.75 3.04
C HIS A 225 20.40 4.30 2.61
N HIS A 226 20.35 3.34 3.55
CA HIS A 226 20.46 1.91 3.28
C HIS A 226 19.11 1.21 3.07
N ALA A 227 18.00 1.95 3.00
CA ALA A 227 16.67 1.38 2.78
C ALA A 227 16.65 0.51 1.51
N LYS A 228 16.16 -0.72 1.64
CA LYS A 228 16.02 -1.67 0.54
C LYS A 228 14.56 -1.87 0.14
N ILE A 229 13.66 -1.89 1.12
CA ILE A 229 12.21 -1.96 0.92
C ILE A 229 11.56 -0.94 1.83
N VAL A 230 10.69 -0.11 1.27
CA VAL A 230 9.88 0.87 2.00
C VAL A 230 8.45 0.33 2.12
N HIS A 231 7.86 0.47 3.30
CA HIS A 231 6.50 0.03 3.59
C HIS A 231 5.62 1.23 3.97
N PHE A 232 4.59 1.49 3.15
CA PHE A 232 3.67 2.61 3.31
C PHE A 232 2.51 2.25 4.28
N LEU A 233 2.85 2.04 5.55
CA LEU A 233 1.86 1.84 6.62
C LEU A 233 0.94 3.06 6.80
N GLY A 234 -0.23 2.81 7.38
CA GLY A 234 -1.29 3.80 7.60
C GLY A 234 -2.47 3.65 6.65
N GLY A 235 -3.55 4.38 6.93
CA GLY A 235 -4.79 4.34 6.13
C GLY A 235 -4.65 4.98 4.74
N THR A 236 -3.75 5.96 4.61
CA THR A 236 -3.49 6.63 3.32
C THR A 236 -2.39 5.91 2.57
N LYS A 237 -2.78 5.12 1.56
CA LYS A 237 -1.88 4.41 0.67
C LYS A 237 -1.41 5.31 -0.48
N PRO A 238 -0.30 4.98 -1.16
CA PRO A 238 0.21 5.81 -2.25
C PRO A 238 -0.82 6.12 -3.34
N TRP A 239 -1.65 5.14 -3.71
CA TRP A 239 -2.71 5.27 -4.72
C TRP A 239 -3.94 6.06 -4.25
N HIS A 240 -4.05 6.45 -2.98
CA HIS A 240 -5.10 7.36 -2.49
C HIS A 240 -4.78 8.83 -2.77
N LEU A 241 -3.53 9.15 -3.14
CA LEU A 241 -3.07 10.51 -3.37
C LEU A 241 -3.15 10.87 -4.86
N SER A 242 -3.51 12.12 -5.17
CA SER A 242 -3.36 12.65 -6.52
C SER A 242 -1.89 12.94 -6.82
N TYR A 243 -1.40 12.48 -7.97
CA TYR A 243 -0.03 12.72 -8.41
C TYR A 243 -0.01 13.57 -9.69
N ASP A 244 0.69 14.70 -9.63
CA ASP A 244 1.02 15.51 -10.80
C ASP A 244 2.49 15.27 -11.21
N PRO A 245 2.73 14.59 -12.34
CA PRO A 245 4.08 14.34 -12.85
C PRO A 245 4.89 15.61 -13.15
N GLN A 246 4.24 16.73 -13.47
CA GLN A 246 4.94 17.98 -13.82
C GLN A 246 5.48 18.69 -12.57
N ALA A 247 4.67 18.80 -11.51
CA ALA A 247 5.09 19.35 -10.22
C ALA A 247 6.15 18.49 -9.49
N ALA A 248 6.14 17.17 -9.72
CA ALA A 248 7.12 16.23 -9.17
C ALA A 248 8.54 16.45 -9.69
N SER A 249 8.69 16.92 -10.93
CA SER A 249 10.00 17.23 -11.54
C SER A 249 10.61 18.53 -10.99
N GLU A 250 9.77 19.49 -10.59
CA GLU A 250 10.21 20.81 -10.11
C GLU A 250 10.53 20.83 -8.60
N SER A 251 9.86 19.98 -7.81
CA SER A 251 10.06 19.86 -6.35
C SER A 251 11.31 19.04 -5.95
N SER A 252 11.99 18.42 -6.92
CA SER A 252 13.09 17.46 -6.67
C SER A 252 14.47 18.08 -6.39
N LEU A 253 14.62 19.41 -6.37
CA LEU A 253 15.95 20.05 -6.30
C LEU A 253 16.33 20.74 -4.98
N CYS A 254 15.45 20.86 -3.99
CA CYS A 254 15.81 21.68 -2.82
C CYS A 254 14.95 21.46 -1.57
N ASP A 255 14.87 20.25 -1.01
CA ASP A 255 14.80 20.12 0.47
C ASP A 255 15.09 18.69 0.95
N SER A 256 16.15 18.51 1.75
CA SER A 256 16.46 17.23 2.41
C SER A 256 15.54 16.95 3.61
N SER A 257 14.61 17.87 3.93
CA SER A 257 13.67 17.76 5.04
C SER A 257 12.43 16.91 4.75
N LYS A 258 12.20 16.49 3.49
CA LYS A 258 10.96 15.82 3.03
C LYS A 258 11.18 14.41 2.48
N ASN A 259 11.72 13.53 3.33
CA ASN A 259 12.02 12.13 2.98
C ASN A 259 10.78 11.29 2.63
N PHE A 260 9.64 11.50 3.30
CA PHE A 260 8.39 10.79 3.00
C PHE A 260 7.83 11.13 1.59
N PRO A 261 7.74 12.42 1.20
CA PRO A 261 7.43 12.81 -0.19
C PRO A 261 8.36 12.20 -1.24
N GLN A 262 9.65 11.98 -0.92
CA GLN A 262 10.59 11.35 -1.85
C GLN A 262 10.21 9.89 -2.15
N PHE A 263 9.91 9.08 -1.13
CA PHE A 263 9.47 7.70 -1.34
C PHE A 263 8.13 7.62 -2.07
N MET A 264 7.22 8.56 -1.78
CA MET A 264 5.94 8.68 -2.49
C MET A 264 6.15 8.98 -3.99
N ASN A 265 7.06 9.90 -4.31
CA ASN A 265 7.43 10.22 -5.69
C ASN A 265 8.01 8.98 -6.40
N LEU A 266 8.94 8.26 -5.75
CA LEU A 266 9.51 7.03 -6.31
C LEU A 266 8.43 5.97 -6.61
N TRP A 267 7.43 5.83 -5.72
CA TRP A 267 6.30 4.91 -5.95
C TRP A 267 5.51 5.30 -7.21
N TRP A 268 5.18 6.57 -7.38
CA TRP A 268 4.46 7.06 -8.56
C TRP A 268 5.26 6.98 -9.85
N VAL A 269 6.56 7.29 -9.79
CA VAL A 269 7.49 7.10 -10.91
C VAL A 269 7.50 5.64 -11.35
N GLU A 270 7.57 4.71 -10.40
CA GLU A 270 7.56 3.27 -10.70
C GLU A 270 6.22 2.83 -11.31
N TYR A 271 5.09 3.30 -10.77
CA TYR A 271 3.75 3.01 -11.29
C TYR A 271 3.61 3.44 -12.76
N TYR A 272 4.03 4.67 -13.09
CA TYR A 272 3.92 5.25 -14.44
C TYR A 272 5.05 4.87 -15.42
N SER A 273 6.14 4.27 -14.94
CA SER A 273 7.35 3.95 -15.74
C SER A 273 7.07 3.20 -17.06
N GLN A 274 5.99 2.44 -17.14
CA GLN A 274 5.61 1.69 -18.35
C GLN A 274 4.84 2.50 -19.41
N ARG A 275 4.32 3.71 -19.12
CA ARG A 275 3.82 4.58 -20.20
C ARG A 275 4.94 4.98 -21.16
N GLN A 276 6.18 5.11 -20.70
CA GLN A 276 7.31 5.50 -21.57
C GLN A 276 7.85 4.35 -22.45
N LEU A 277 7.59 3.08 -22.11
CA LEU A 277 8.02 1.95 -22.91
C LEU A 277 7.12 1.71 -24.13
N GLN A 278 5.82 2.02 -24.04
CA GLN A 278 4.91 2.02 -25.21
C GLN A 278 5.26 3.16 -26.17
N PHE A 279 5.43 4.41 -25.68
CA PHE A 279 5.79 5.55 -26.53
C PHE A 279 7.12 5.35 -27.28
N LYS A 280 8.15 4.76 -26.65
CA LYS A 280 9.42 4.42 -27.34
C LYS A 280 9.31 3.27 -28.34
N LYS A 281 8.30 2.40 -28.20
CA LYS A 281 8.03 1.31 -29.15
C LYS A 281 7.24 1.83 -30.36
N ASP A 282 6.33 2.77 -30.12
CA ASP A 282 5.52 3.40 -31.15
C ASP A 282 6.34 4.42 -31.97
N GLU A 283 7.20 5.23 -31.33
CA GLU A 283 8.15 6.12 -32.04
C GLU A 283 9.15 5.32 -32.91
N LYS A 284 9.63 4.16 -32.44
CA LYS A 284 10.50 3.29 -33.24
C LYS A 284 9.75 2.60 -34.39
N ASN A 285 8.46 2.36 -34.28
CA ASN A 285 7.67 1.77 -35.36
C ASN A 285 7.28 2.78 -36.44
N GLU A 286 7.12 4.07 -36.10
CA GLU A 286 6.90 5.11 -37.09
C GLU A 286 8.15 5.38 -37.95
N ASP A 287 9.35 5.39 -37.34
CA ASP A 287 10.61 5.67 -38.07
C ASP A 287 10.99 4.59 -39.10
N TYR A 288 10.55 3.34 -38.91
CA TYR A 288 10.76 2.26 -39.88
C TYR A 288 9.76 2.27 -41.05
N SER A 289 8.63 2.98 -40.92
CA SER A 289 7.57 3.00 -41.94
C SER A 289 7.77 4.05 -43.04
N VAL A 290 8.68 5.02 -42.85
CA VAL A 290 8.84 6.19 -43.74
C VAL A 290 9.92 6.02 -44.82
N GLN A 291 10.74 4.96 -44.79
CA GLN A 291 11.89 4.81 -45.71
C GLN A 291 11.73 3.87 -46.92
N GLN A 292 10.51 3.46 -47.29
CA GLN A 292 10.31 2.66 -48.51
C GLN A 292 9.15 3.13 -49.37
N SER A 293 9.37 4.20 -50.16
CA SER A 293 8.82 4.32 -51.52
C SER A 293 9.28 5.59 -52.22
N VAL A 294 10.41 5.56 -52.93
CA VAL A 294 10.61 6.43 -54.11
C VAL A 294 11.49 5.70 -55.12
N SER A 295 10.92 5.34 -56.28
CA SER A 295 11.50 5.68 -57.60
C SER A 295 10.56 5.32 -58.76
N PRO A 296 10.70 6.00 -59.93
CA PRO A 296 9.60 6.25 -60.86
C PRO A 296 9.78 5.56 -62.23
N GLN A 297 8.69 5.39 -63.01
CA GLN A 297 8.54 5.90 -64.39
C GLN A 297 7.41 5.27 -65.23
N THR A 298 6.54 6.16 -65.73
CA THR A 298 5.94 6.31 -67.08
C THR A 298 5.39 5.14 -67.93
N HIS A 299 4.12 5.35 -68.29
CA HIS A 299 3.50 5.31 -69.63
C HIS A 299 2.96 4.01 -70.28
N GLN A 300 1.68 4.16 -70.64
CA GLN A 300 0.96 3.70 -71.84
C GLN A 300 0.27 2.31 -71.85
N THR A 301 -1.07 2.39 -71.85
CA THR A 301 -2.08 1.44 -72.37
C THR A 301 -1.90 1.21 -73.89
N PRO A 302 -2.44 0.12 -74.53
CA PRO A 302 -3.89 -0.19 -74.52
C PRO A 302 -4.35 -1.66 -74.72
N SER A 303 -5.68 -1.84 -74.51
CA SER A 303 -6.58 -2.88 -75.09
C SER A 303 -6.39 -4.33 -74.59
N GLN A 304 -7.41 -5.18 -74.36
CA GLN A 304 -8.69 -5.39 -75.04
C GLN A 304 -9.57 -6.36 -74.20
N SER A 305 -10.91 -6.19 -74.22
CA SER A 305 -12.01 -7.22 -74.21
C SER A 305 -11.92 -8.47 -73.28
N GLN A 306 -12.95 -8.95 -72.57
CA GLN A 306 -14.41 -8.87 -72.72
C GLN A 306 -15.09 -9.59 -71.53
N LYS A 307 -16.27 -9.07 -71.11
CA LYS A 307 -17.50 -9.77 -70.60
C LYS A 307 -17.36 -10.59 -69.30
N SER A 308 -18.27 -10.61 -68.32
CA SER A 308 -19.72 -10.40 -68.15
C SER A 308 -19.94 -10.64 -66.63
N SER A 309 -20.83 -10.04 -65.82
CA SER A 309 -22.19 -9.51 -66.01
C SER A 309 -22.64 -8.83 -64.71
N THR A 310 -23.47 -7.78 -64.86
CA THR A 310 -24.64 -7.36 -64.03
C THR A 310 -24.41 -7.05 -62.55
N GLU A 311 -24.33 -5.77 -62.15
CA GLU A 311 -25.40 -4.75 -61.91
C GLU A 311 -25.52 -4.53 -60.39
N ALA A 312 -25.00 -3.43 -59.83
CA ALA A 312 -25.62 -2.10 -59.70
C ALA A 312 -26.77 -2.12 -58.67
N HIS A 313 -26.76 -1.39 -57.55
CA HIS A 313 -26.60 0.07 -57.48
C HIS A 313 -25.99 0.55 -56.15
N HIS A 314 -25.11 1.53 -56.30
CA HIS A 314 -24.71 2.54 -55.32
C HIS A 314 -25.89 3.41 -54.86
N ARG A 315 -25.84 3.91 -53.62
CA ARG A 315 -25.80 5.37 -53.39
C ARG A 315 -25.18 5.74 -52.03
N GLU A 316 -24.10 6.51 -52.13
CA GLU A 316 -23.60 7.51 -51.17
C GLU A 316 -24.74 8.39 -50.59
N MET A 317 -24.65 9.09 -49.46
CA MET A 317 -23.53 9.83 -48.84
C MET A 317 -24.01 10.39 -47.46
N MET A 318 -23.02 10.81 -46.65
CA MET A 318 -23.07 11.89 -45.65
C MET A 318 -23.63 11.64 -44.23
N MET A 319 -22.74 11.91 -43.26
CA MET A 319 -23.01 12.39 -41.90
C MET A 319 -23.73 13.75 -41.91
N PRO A 320 -24.47 14.11 -40.85
CA PRO A 320 -23.88 15.08 -39.90
C PRO A 320 -24.34 14.97 -38.41
N SER A 321 -23.43 15.40 -37.53
CA SER A 321 -23.58 16.18 -36.26
C SER A 321 -24.63 15.88 -35.17
N LEU A 322 -24.09 15.85 -33.92
CA LEU A 322 -24.71 15.93 -32.59
C LEU A 322 -25.70 17.12 -32.40
N PRO A 323 -26.55 17.08 -31.35
CA PRO A 323 -26.21 17.82 -30.11
C PRO A 323 -26.58 17.13 -28.78
N LEU A 324 -25.89 17.60 -27.73
CA LEU A 324 -26.10 17.40 -26.30
C LEU A 324 -27.52 17.77 -25.83
N ALA A 325 -28.07 17.02 -24.88
CA ALA A 325 -29.10 17.50 -23.96
C ALA A 325 -28.85 16.97 -22.54
N LEU A 326 -28.70 17.94 -21.65
CA LEU A 326 -28.68 17.86 -20.19
C LEU A 326 -30.13 17.73 -19.73
N ASP A 327 -30.45 16.76 -18.86
CA ASP A 327 -31.68 16.85 -18.06
C ASP A 327 -31.42 16.41 -16.62
N SER A 328 -31.85 17.31 -15.74
CA SER A 328 -31.78 17.27 -14.29
C SER A 328 -33.14 16.85 -13.76
N LEU A 329 -33.22 15.83 -12.91
CA LEU A 329 -34.37 15.61 -12.03
C LEU A 329 -33.92 15.05 -10.68
N THR A 330 -34.12 15.86 -9.65
CA THR A 330 -34.05 15.58 -8.22
C THR A 330 -35.37 15.01 -7.66
N ILE A 331 -35.29 14.51 -6.41
CA ILE A 331 -36.36 14.16 -5.43
C ILE A 331 -36.70 12.65 -5.46
N SER A 332 -36.67 11.84 -4.38
CA SER A 332 -36.91 12.10 -2.97
C SER A 332 -36.26 11.07 -2.03
N SER A 333 -36.14 11.50 -0.78
CA SER A 333 -35.81 10.81 0.47
C SER A 333 -36.58 9.52 0.80
N SER A 334 -35.88 8.57 1.41
CA SER A 334 -36.47 7.57 2.33
C SER A 334 -35.49 7.19 3.43
N SER A 335 -35.89 7.56 4.65
CA SER A 335 -35.47 7.11 5.98
C SER A 335 -34.94 5.69 6.11
N SER A 336 -33.85 5.52 6.87
CA SER A 336 -33.48 4.31 7.64
C SER A 336 -32.49 4.77 8.72
N GLU A 337 -32.98 4.96 9.95
CA GLU A 337 -32.80 4.06 11.09
C GLU A 337 -31.39 4.14 11.69
N GLU A 338 -31.28 4.96 12.74
CA GLU A 338 -30.17 5.09 13.67
C GLU A 338 -30.00 3.77 14.45
N SER A 339 -28.78 3.25 14.50
CA SER A 339 -28.39 2.16 15.40
C SER A 339 -27.65 2.74 16.59
N GLU A 340 -28.23 2.52 17.77
CA GLU A 340 -27.75 2.91 19.10
C GLU A 340 -26.32 2.39 19.38
N GLU A 341 -25.39 3.30 19.66
CA GLU A 341 -24.10 2.97 20.28
C GLU A 341 -24.31 2.77 21.79
N SER A 342 -23.93 1.59 22.27
CA SER A 342 -23.95 1.25 23.69
C SER A 342 -22.62 1.65 24.32
N ASN A 343 -22.64 2.75 25.09
CA ASN A 343 -21.57 3.13 26.00
C ASN A 343 -21.45 2.10 27.13
N ILE A 344 -20.41 1.26 27.08
CA ILE A 344 -20.00 0.43 28.21
C ILE A 344 -19.03 1.23 29.07
N LEU A 345 -19.59 1.77 30.15
CA LEU A 345 -18.92 2.32 31.32
C LEU A 345 -17.99 1.27 31.94
N PHE A 346 -16.68 1.51 31.95
CA PHE A 346 -15.73 0.71 32.72
C PHE A 346 -15.54 1.36 34.10
N ASP A 347 -16.33 0.86 35.06
CA ASP A 347 -16.26 1.24 36.46
C ASP A 347 -15.17 0.40 37.14
N VAL A 348 -14.02 1.01 37.45
CA VAL A 348 -12.98 0.37 38.27
C VAL A 348 -12.86 1.12 39.58
N LEU A 349 -13.38 0.44 40.60
CA LEU A 349 -13.12 0.63 42.01
C LEU A 349 -11.61 0.69 42.28
N SER A 350 -11.15 1.74 42.96
CA SER A 350 -10.00 1.63 43.85
C SER A 350 -10.23 2.52 45.07
N ASP A 351 -10.57 1.86 46.18
CA ASP A 351 -10.54 2.39 47.53
C ASP A 351 -9.09 2.64 48.00
N GLY A 352 -8.92 3.72 48.79
CA GLY A 352 -7.88 3.92 49.82
C GLY A 352 -6.44 4.11 49.35
N GLU A 353 -5.61 5.01 49.87
CA GLU A 353 -5.62 5.74 51.13
C GLU A 353 -4.91 7.10 50.97
N THR A 354 -5.30 8.00 51.85
CA THR A 354 -4.90 9.39 52.07
C THR A 354 -3.47 9.56 52.57
N GLU A 355 -2.77 10.60 52.11
CA GLU A 355 -1.88 11.40 52.98
C GLU A 355 -1.90 12.89 52.57
N GLU A 356 -2.07 13.74 53.58
CA GLU A 356 -2.37 15.16 53.49
C GLU A 356 -1.13 16.07 53.50
N THR A 357 -1.37 17.33 53.11
CA THR A 357 -0.78 18.61 53.57
C THR A 357 0.20 19.33 52.63
N PRO A 358 0.31 20.68 52.70
CA PRO A 358 -0.78 21.64 52.50
C PRO A 358 -0.39 22.80 51.55
N ALA A 359 -1.41 23.54 51.13
CA ALA A 359 -1.35 24.75 50.32
C ALA A 359 -0.63 25.94 50.99
N VAL A 360 0.05 26.76 50.17
CA VAL A 360 0.48 28.12 50.52
C VAL A 360 0.14 29.06 49.35
N SER A 361 -0.82 29.95 49.56
CA SER A 361 -0.99 31.22 48.82
C SER A 361 -0.36 32.35 49.63
N PRO A 362 0.12 33.45 49.01
CA PRO A 362 -0.66 34.72 48.99
C PRO A 362 -0.26 35.67 47.81
N PRO A 363 -0.65 36.97 47.79
CA PRO A 363 -1.98 37.58 47.86
C PRO A 363 -2.31 38.47 46.63
N SER A 364 -3.57 38.91 46.55
CA SER A 364 -4.12 39.92 45.63
C SER A 364 -3.68 41.34 45.95
N GLU A 365 -3.61 42.24 44.95
CA GLU A 365 -4.09 43.63 45.06
C GLU A 365 -4.19 44.36 43.69
N HIS A 366 -5.10 45.34 43.65
CA HIS A 366 -5.40 46.35 42.59
C HIS A 366 -6.50 45.97 41.57
N THR A 367 -7.79 46.25 41.84
CA THR A 367 -8.54 47.54 41.83
C THR A 367 -8.73 48.14 40.44
N GLU A 368 -10.00 48.17 40.01
CA GLU A 368 -10.54 48.77 38.77
C GLU A 368 -10.31 50.29 38.67
N PRO A 369 -10.64 50.90 37.52
CA PRO A 369 -11.95 51.54 37.46
C PRO A 369 -12.74 51.30 36.16
N GLU A 370 -14.07 51.27 36.32
CA GLU A 370 -15.08 51.43 35.27
C GLU A 370 -14.85 52.70 34.44
N SER A 371 -15.00 52.57 33.12
CA SER A 371 -15.42 53.68 32.26
C SER A 371 -16.42 53.17 31.23
N THR A 372 -17.68 53.53 31.43
CA THR A 372 -18.74 53.51 30.41
C THR A 372 -18.42 54.53 29.32
N ASP A 373 -18.38 54.12 28.06
CA ASP A 373 -18.84 54.99 26.97
C ASP A 373 -19.37 54.15 25.80
N ASP A 374 -20.61 54.45 25.43
CA ASP A 374 -21.32 53.93 24.27
C ASP A 374 -20.79 54.61 22.99
N SER A 375 -20.38 53.83 22.00
CA SER A 375 -20.34 54.29 20.61
C SER A 375 -20.34 53.10 19.65
N ALA A 376 -21.49 52.91 19.01
CA ALA A 376 -21.74 51.89 18.01
C ALA A 376 -20.87 52.05 16.73
N THR A 377 -20.75 50.92 16.03
CA THR A 377 -20.56 50.79 14.57
C THR A 377 -19.21 51.14 13.95
N ALA A 378 -18.26 50.20 14.03
CA ALA A 378 -17.43 49.68 12.94
C ALA A 378 -16.37 48.74 13.57
N THR A 379 -16.05 47.60 12.91
CA THR A 379 -14.95 46.63 13.20
C THR A 379 -15.36 45.19 13.56
N GLY A 380 -16.27 44.57 12.79
CA GLY A 380 -16.44 43.10 12.81
C GLY A 380 -15.32 42.37 12.05
N GLU A 381 -14.91 42.91 10.88
CA GLU A 381 -13.89 42.27 10.03
C GLU A 381 -12.47 42.39 10.56
N ALA A 382 -12.09 43.52 11.15
CA ALA A 382 -10.73 43.72 11.65
C ALA A 382 -10.40 42.81 12.85
N ALA A 383 -11.37 42.56 13.73
CA ALA A 383 -11.18 41.67 14.89
C ALA A 383 -11.11 40.17 14.48
N ALA A 384 -11.88 39.78 13.46
CA ALA A 384 -11.84 38.43 12.91
C ALA A 384 -10.49 38.12 12.23
N VAL A 385 -9.96 39.08 11.46
CA VAL A 385 -8.65 38.93 10.77
C VAL A 385 -7.49 38.82 11.77
N VAL A 386 -7.53 39.56 12.89
CA VAL A 386 -6.51 39.47 13.94
C VAL A 386 -6.57 38.11 14.66
N THR A 387 -7.76 37.54 14.81
CA THR A 387 -7.94 36.23 15.47
C THR A 387 -7.48 35.07 14.57
N GLU A 388 -7.76 35.12 13.26
CA GLU A 388 -7.25 34.13 12.31
C GLU A 388 -5.71 34.16 12.20
N MET A 389 -5.11 35.35 12.29
CA MET A 389 -3.66 35.50 12.22
C MET A 389 -2.96 34.96 13.48
N ASP A 390 -3.55 35.16 14.67
CA ASP A 390 -3.08 34.56 15.93
C ASP A 390 -3.21 33.02 15.91
N ASP A 391 -4.30 32.49 15.35
CA ASP A 391 -4.50 31.05 15.23
C ASP A 391 -3.54 30.38 14.23
N LEU A 392 -3.20 31.07 13.15
CA LEU A 392 -2.19 30.61 12.19
C LEU A 392 -0.78 30.62 12.79
N GLU A 393 -0.43 31.68 13.52
CA GLU A 393 0.86 31.77 14.21
C GLU A 393 0.96 30.72 15.32
N HIS A 394 -0.12 30.51 16.08
CA HIS A 394 -0.21 29.48 17.10
C HIS A 394 -0.06 28.06 16.51
N ARG A 395 -0.71 27.77 15.38
CA ARG A 395 -0.56 26.49 14.66
C ARG A 395 0.87 26.28 14.17
N ARG A 396 1.51 27.32 13.65
CA ARG A 396 2.90 27.25 13.21
C ARG A 396 3.86 26.94 14.36
N MET A 397 3.63 27.50 15.55
CA MET A 397 4.42 27.20 16.75
C MET A 397 4.30 25.73 17.14
N TRP A 398 3.12 25.12 16.98
CA TRP A 398 2.91 23.68 17.17
C TRP A 398 3.70 22.83 16.17
N GLU A 399 3.63 23.18 14.88
CA GLU A 399 4.33 22.46 13.80
C GLU A 399 5.86 22.52 13.93
N GLU A 400 6.39 23.61 14.50
CA GLU A 400 7.82 23.80 14.79
C GLU A 400 8.26 23.19 16.15
N GLY A 401 7.35 22.56 16.90
CA GLY A 401 7.64 21.94 18.20
C GLY A 401 7.83 22.94 19.36
N ARG A 402 7.32 24.16 19.22
CA ARG A 402 7.38 25.25 20.21
C ARG A 402 6.01 25.51 20.87
N ALA A 403 5.25 24.46 21.15
CA ALA A 403 3.97 24.58 21.82
C ALA A 403 4.13 25.09 23.27
N ASP A 404 3.17 25.89 23.75
CA ASP A 404 3.17 26.47 25.08
C ASP A 404 2.55 25.51 26.11
N TYR A 405 3.32 24.50 26.48
CA TYR A 405 2.88 23.43 27.39
C TYR A 405 2.51 23.90 28.81
N MET A 406 2.85 25.13 29.18
CA MET A 406 2.52 25.72 30.49
C MET A 406 1.39 26.75 30.43
N GLY A 407 0.89 27.09 29.24
CA GLY A 407 -0.16 28.08 29.03
C GLY A 407 -1.24 27.62 28.05
N LYS A 408 -1.27 28.19 26.84
CA LYS A 408 -2.37 27.97 25.86
C LYS A 408 -2.50 26.49 25.45
N ASP A 409 -1.39 25.75 25.51
CA ASP A 409 -1.28 24.32 25.11
C ASP A 409 -1.09 23.38 26.29
N ALA A 410 -1.39 23.83 27.51
CA ALA A 410 -1.38 22.98 28.68
C ALA A 410 -2.36 21.81 28.52
N PHE A 411 -2.00 20.64 29.04
CA PHE A 411 -2.77 19.39 28.97
C PHE A 411 -4.25 19.58 29.34
N ASN A 412 -4.52 20.30 30.43
CA ASN A 412 -5.89 20.56 30.90
C ASN A 412 -6.74 21.38 29.91
N ASN A 413 -6.11 22.22 29.10
CA ASN A 413 -6.81 23.03 28.08
C ASN A 413 -7.08 22.21 26.82
N ILE A 414 -6.15 21.32 26.45
CA ILE A 414 -6.33 20.39 25.33
C ILE A 414 -7.43 19.38 25.65
N MET A 415 -7.41 18.81 26.87
CA MET A 415 -8.44 17.86 27.31
C MET A 415 -9.83 18.50 27.26
N ARG A 416 -9.98 19.71 27.81
CA ARG A 416 -11.25 20.45 27.78
C ARG A 416 -11.76 20.71 26.37
N LYS A 417 -10.88 20.96 25.40
CA LYS A 417 -11.26 21.15 24.00
C LYS A 417 -11.70 19.84 23.34
N LEU A 418 -11.05 18.72 23.68
CA LEU A 418 -11.44 17.39 23.19
C LEU A 418 -12.79 16.97 23.77
N ASP A 419 -13.01 17.19 25.07
CA ASP A 419 -14.29 16.90 25.72
C ASP A 419 -15.44 17.68 25.06
N LEU A 420 -15.23 18.97 24.77
CA LEU A 420 -16.20 19.81 24.04
C LEU A 420 -16.45 19.40 22.58
N PHE A 421 -15.57 18.61 21.98
CA PHE A 421 -15.69 18.14 20.59
C PHE A 421 -16.32 16.74 20.51
N LEU A 422 -16.38 16.03 21.64
CA LEU A 422 -16.86 14.66 21.76
C LEU A 422 -18.26 14.58 22.39
N ASP A 423 -18.78 15.69 22.95
CA ASP A 423 -20.20 15.95 23.22
C ASP A 423 -20.90 16.53 21.98
#